data_AF-A0A0M0L8S9-F1
#
_entry.id   AF-A0A0M0L8S9-F1
#
_cell.length_a   1.000
_cell.length_b   1.000
_cell.length_c   1.000
_cell.angle_alpha   90.00
_cell.angle_beta   90.00
_cell.angle_gamma   90.00
#
_symmetry.space_group_name_H-M   'P 1'
#
loop_
_entity.id
_entity.type
_entity.pdbx_description
1 polymer ?
#
loop_
_entity_poly.entity_id
_entity_poly.type
_entity_poly.pdbx_seq_one_letter_code
_entity_poly.pdbx_strand_id
1 'polypeptide(L)' 'MKQPQKSVDEMSLDELKIEFAKLLKENPPRKVSVDANGTIVLDPTNPFDREWFDNDKAYGGYAEEEK' A
#
# COMPACT_ATOMS: atom_id res chain seq x y z
N MET A 1 21.86 27.25 2.58
CA MET A 1 21.08 27.27 3.84
C MET A 1 19.87 26.36 3.63
N LYS A 2 19.68 25.30 4.43
CA LYS A 2 18.48 24.45 4.36
C LYS A 2 17.36 25.18 5.10
N GLN A 3 16.23 25.45 4.42
CA GLN A 3 15.07 26.04 5.09
C GLN A 3 14.52 25.05 6.12
N PRO A 4 14.01 25.53 7.27
CA PRO A 4 13.34 24.68 8.25
C PRO A 4 12.10 24.06 7.60
N GLN A 5 11.98 22.74 7.70
CA GLN A 5 10.85 22.00 7.15
C GLN A 5 9.64 22.27 8.05
N LYS A 6 8.58 22.87 7.48
CA LYS A 6 7.32 23.10 8.19
C LYS A 6 6.74 21.77 8.66
N SER A 7 6.02 21.76 9.78
CA SER A 7 5.26 20.57 10.19
C SER A 7 4.08 20.35 9.25
N VAL A 8 3.59 19.10 9.15
CA VAL A 8 2.48 18.73 8.24
C VAL A 8 1.22 19.54 8.54
N ASP A 9 0.95 19.81 9.82
CA ASP A 9 -0.23 20.55 10.29
C ASP A 9 -0.19 22.05 9.93
N GLU A 10 1.00 22.58 9.62
CA GLU A 10 1.21 23.98 9.25
C GLU A 10 1.25 24.21 7.73
N MET A 11 1.17 23.13 6.93
CA MET A 11 1.20 23.21 5.48
C MET A 11 -0.19 23.53 4.91
N SER A 12 -0.21 24.38 3.90
CA SER A 12 -1.40 24.56 3.06
C SER A 12 -1.71 23.29 2.26
N LEU A 13 -2.96 23.14 1.80
CA LEU A 13 -3.37 22.01 0.96
C LEU A 13 -2.49 21.85 -0.29
N ASP A 14 -2.02 22.95 -0.88
CA ASP A 14 -1.19 22.88 -2.08
C ASP A 14 0.25 22.47 -1.76
N GLU A 15 0.80 22.90 -0.61
CA GLU A 15 2.09 22.39 -0.10
C GLU A 15 1.99 20.88 0.20
N LEU A 16 0.90 20.44 0.82
CA LEU A 16 0.64 19.02 1.09
C LEU A 16 0.56 18.20 -0.18
N LYS A 17 -0.13 18.68 -1.22
CA LYS A 17 -0.17 17.99 -2.53
C LYS A 17 1.22 17.85 -3.15
N ILE A 18 2.06 18.88 -3.04
CA ILE A 18 3.42 18.86 -3.57
C ILE A 18 4.28 17.84 -2.83
N GLU A 19 4.25 17.85 -1.50
CA GLU A 19 4.99 16.88 -0.68
C GLU A 19 4.49 15.46 -0.90
N PHE A 20 3.18 15.26 -1.00
CA PHE A 20 2.60 13.96 -1.34
C PHE A 20 3.04 13.48 -2.74
N ALA A 21 3.09 14.36 -3.72
CA ALA A 21 3.58 14.03 -5.07
C ALA A 21 5.08 13.67 -5.07
N LYS A 22 5.90 14.31 -4.22
CA LYS A 22 7.31 13.91 -4.04
C LYS A 22 7.40 12.52 -3.40
N LEU A 23 6.64 12.30 -2.33
CA LEU A 23 6.59 11.02 -1.64
C LEU A 23 6.20 9.88 -2.58
N LEU A 24 5.20 10.08 -3.45
CA LEU A 24 4.79 9.11 -4.46
C LEU A 24 5.86 8.82 -5.52
N LYS A 25 6.70 9.80 -5.86
CA LYS A 25 7.83 9.58 -6.79
C LYS A 25 8.94 8.77 -6.15
N GLU A 26 9.21 9.02 -4.87
CA GLU A 26 10.23 8.30 -4.10
C GLU A 26 9.76 6.88 -3.72
N ASN A 27 8.46 6.73 -3.45
CA ASN A 27 7.81 5.48 -3.04
C ASN A 27 6.65 5.18 -4.00
N PRO A 28 6.95 4.71 -5.23
CA PRO A 28 5.91 4.43 -6.21
C PRO A 28 4.97 3.35 -5.68
N PRO A 29 3.65 3.53 -5.79
CA PRO A 29 2.69 2.53 -5.35
C PRO A 29 2.88 1.23 -6.13
N ARG A 30 2.83 0.11 -5.42
CA ARG A 30 2.90 -1.22 -6.04
C ARG A 30 1.60 -1.50 -6.78
N LYS A 31 1.72 -2.06 -7.98
CA LYS A 31 0.58 -2.63 -8.69
C LYS A 31 0.23 -3.98 -8.06
N VAL A 32 -1.01 -4.12 -7.60
CA VAL A 32 -1.55 -5.39 -7.11
C VAL A 32 -2.09 -6.23 -8.27
N SER A 33 -1.95 -7.54 -8.17
CA SER A 33 -2.58 -8.49 -9.10
C SER A 33 -3.99 -8.81 -8.63
N VAL A 34 -4.90 -9.00 -9.59
CA VAL A 34 -6.30 -9.34 -9.32
C VAL A 34 -6.66 -10.57 -10.15
N ASP A 35 -7.37 -11.53 -9.56
CA ASP A 35 -7.83 -12.73 -10.25
C ASP A 35 -9.10 -12.46 -11.10
N ALA A 36 -9.63 -13.50 -11.75
CA ALA A 36 -10.83 -13.40 -12.58
C ALA A 36 -12.11 -13.02 -11.79
N ASN A 37 -12.11 -13.22 -10.47
CA ASN A 37 -13.23 -12.95 -9.58
C ASN A 37 -13.13 -11.57 -8.91
N GLY A 38 -12.06 -10.82 -9.17
CA GLY A 38 -11.82 -9.52 -8.56
C GLY A 38 -11.06 -9.58 -7.23
N THR A 39 -10.53 -10.74 -6.84
CA THR A 39 -9.78 -10.92 -5.59
C THR A 39 -8.36 -10.41 -5.74
N ILE A 40 -7.87 -9.69 -4.73
CA ILE A 40 -6.47 -9.25 -4.68
C ILE A 40 -5.59 -10.47 -4.39
N VAL A 41 -4.61 -10.72 -5.26
CA VAL A 41 -3.65 -11.80 -5.08
C VAL A 41 -2.45 -11.28 -4.28
N LEU A 42 -2.28 -11.80 -3.07
CA LEU A 42 -1.20 -11.47 -2.16
C LEU A 42 0.06 -12.30 -2.48
N ASP A 43 1.24 -11.68 -2.43
CA ASP A 43 2.52 -12.36 -2.65
C ASP A 43 3.17 -12.74 -1.30
N PRO A 44 3.32 -14.03 -0.96
CA PRO A 44 3.89 -14.46 0.32
C PRO A 44 5.37 -14.10 0.49
N THR A 45 6.07 -13.79 -0.61
CA THR A 45 7.48 -13.38 -0.58
C THR A 45 7.64 -11.87 -0.40
N ASN A 46 6.57 -11.11 -0.59
CA ASN A 46 6.55 -9.67 -0.36
C ASN A 46 6.31 -9.37 1.13
N PRO A 47 7.24 -8.71 1.83
CA PRO A 47 7.10 -8.43 3.27
C PRO A 47 5.87 -7.58 3.60
N PHE A 48 5.39 -6.75 2.67
CA PHE A 48 4.18 -5.93 2.87
C PHE A 48 2.88 -6.72 2.73
N ASP A 49 2.89 -7.81 1.97
CA ASP A 49 1.73 -8.68 1.78
C ASP A 49 1.72 -9.83 2.79
N ARG A 50 2.89 -10.14 3.39
CA ARG A 50 3.07 -11.30 4.26
C ARG A 50 2.18 -11.30 5.49
N GLU A 51 2.06 -10.16 6.17
CA GLU A 51 1.16 -10.04 7.32
C GLU A 51 -0.30 -10.33 6.93
N TRP A 52 -0.72 -9.82 5.77
CA TRP A 52 -2.06 -10.02 5.26
C TRP A 52 -2.27 -11.45 4.78
N PHE A 53 -1.28 -12.06 4.14
CA PHE A 53 -1.29 -13.45 3.69
C PHE A 53 -1.32 -14.43 4.87
N ASP A 54 -0.52 -14.18 5.91
CA ASP A 54 -0.50 -15.00 7.12
C ASP A 54 -1.82 -14.86 7.89
N ASN A 55 -2.41 -13.66 7.94
CA ASN A 55 -3.74 -13.43 8.50
C ASN A 55 -4.84 -14.08 7.66
N ASP A 56 -4.79 -13.99 6.34
CA ASP A 56 -5.76 -14.62 5.44
C ASP A 56 -5.83 -16.12 5.73
N LYS A 57 -4.68 -16.79 5.87
CA LYS A 57 -4.62 -18.19 6.31
C LYS A 57 -5.21 -18.42 7.71
N ALA A 58 -4.97 -17.52 8.65
CA ALA A 58 -5.47 -17.64 10.03
C ALA A 58 -7.00 -17.50 10.15
N TYR A 59 -7.64 -16.75 9.25
CA TYR A 59 -9.10 -16.59 9.20
C TYR A 59 -9.81 -17.61 8.31
N GLY A 60 -9.11 -18.68 7.93
CA GLY A 60 -9.62 -19.67 6.99
C GLY A 60 -9.73 -19.05 5.61
N GLY A 61 -8.58 -18.66 5.05
CA GLY A 61 -8.42 -18.01 3.75
C GLY A 61 -9.24 -18.69 2.68
N TYR A 62 -9.42 -18.05 1.52
CA TYR A 62 -10.23 -18.56 0.39
C TYR A 62 -9.70 -19.91 -0.11
N ALA A 63 -9.87 -20.94 0.70
CA ALA A 63 -9.57 -22.33 0.49
C ALA A 63 -10.74 -22.78 -0.35
N GLU A 64 -10.52 -22.64 -1.67
CA GLU A 64 -11.07 -23.50 -2.69
C GLU A 64 -12.57 -23.79 -2.50
N GLU A 65 -13.41 -22.88 -2.97
CA GLU A 65 -14.63 -23.35 -3.64
C GLU A 65 -14.24 -23.93 -5.01
N GLU A 66 -13.43 -24.99 -5.04
CA GLU A 66 -13.46 -25.95 -6.14
C GLU A 66 -14.57 -26.95 -5.81
N LYS A 67 -15.70 -26.82 -6.52
CA LYS A 67 -16.75 -27.84 -6.63
C LYS A 67 -16.91 -28.27 -8.08
#